data_AF-A0A4V6DXA6-F1
#
_entry.id   AF-A0A4V6DXA6-F1
#
_cell.length_a   1.000
_cell.length_b   1.000
_cell.length_c   1.000
_cell.angle_alpha   90.00
_cell.angle_beta   90.00
_cell.angle_gamma   90.00
#
_symmetry.space_group_name_H-M   'P 1'
#
loop_
_entity.id
_entity.type
_entity.pdbx_description
1 polymer ?
#
loop_
_entity_poly.entity_id
_entity_poly.type
_entity_poly.pdbx_seq_one_letter_code
_entity_poly.pdbx_strand_id
1 'polypeptide(L)'
;MAVRALRSLVAILVGPHELAHAAVARLAGMTPEITLLPEHASGIPLGQFDATIPPSTSTSVIRVCALAPLPINLAVAVGVGTALPADSPLAVALFPLIAYWATLSGGDVAVAANPVAARNAGRFRAPGRWWQTVASLLLVPPVAVAVAVSLLVDLPPPVSP
;
A
#
# COMPACT_ATOMS: atom_id res chain seq x y z
N MET A 1 -12.39 15.34 -21.03
CA MET A 1 -13.15 14.40 -20.19
C MET A 1 -12.41 13.08 -19.97
N ALA A 2 -11.88 12.43 -21.02
CA ALA A 2 -11.14 11.16 -20.91
C ALA A 2 -9.98 11.18 -19.90
N VAL A 3 -9.14 12.22 -19.91
CA VAL A 3 -8.00 12.34 -18.96
C VAL A 3 -8.47 12.46 -17.50
N ARG A 4 -9.60 13.12 -17.25
CA ARG A 4 -10.16 13.24 -15.89
C ARG A 4 -10.70 11.90 -15.41
N ALA A 5 -11.46 11.19 -16.26
CA ALA A 5 -11.98 9.86 -15.95
C ALA A 5 -10.85 8.84 -15.72
N LEU A 6 -9.80 8.88 -16.54
CA LEU A 6 -8.61 8.05 -16.36
C LEU A 6 -7.92 8.33 -15.03
N ARG A 7 -7.72 9.60 -14.67
CA ARG A 7 -7.15 9.98 -13.36
C ARG A 7 -8.02 9.52 -12.19
N SER A 8 -9.34 9.59 -12.29
CA SER A 8 -10.25 9.08 -11.27
C SER A 8 -10.16 7.56 -11.11
N LEU A 9 -10.13 6.82 -12.22
CA LEU A 9 -9.95 5.37 -12.18
C LEU A 9 -8.60 5.00 -11.54
N VAL A 10 -7.53 5.66 -11.95
CA VAL A 10 -6.19 5.47 -11.37
C VAL A 10 -6.20 5.80 -9.88
N ALA A 11 -6.85 6.89 -9.46
CA ALA A 11 -6.97 7.24 -8.05
C ALA A 11 -7.66 6.13 -7.23
N ILE A 12 -8.66 5.45 -7.79
CA ILE A 12 -9.31 4.32 -7.11
C ILE A 12 -8.38 3.10 -7.05
N LEU A 13 -7.66 2.84 -8.14
CA LEU A 13 -6.80 1.66 -8.24
C LEU A 13 -5.58 1.75 -7.33
N VAL A 14 -4.87 2.88 -7.28
CA VAL A 14 -3.62 3.01 -6.50
C VAL A 14 -3.75 3.94 -5.30
N GLY A 15 -4.75 4.81 -5.26
CA GLY A 15 -4.86 5.83 -4.21
C GLY A 15 -4.88 5.25 -2.81
N PRO A 16 -5.66 4.21 -2.48
CA PRO A 16 -5.65 3.63 -1.13
C PRO A 16 -4.27 3.11 -0.68
N HIS A 17 -3.48 2.59 -1.61
CA HIS A 17 -2.09 2.19 -1.35
C HIS A 17 -1.21 3.41 -1.02
N GLU A 18 -1.22 4.43 -1.90
CA GLU A 18 -0.40 5.64 -1.69
C GLU A 18 -0.84 6.45 -0.46
N LEU A 19 -2.14 6.46 -0.17
CA LEU A 19 -2.71 7.12 1.00
C LEU A 19 -2.28 6.45 2.31
N ALA A 20 -2.08 5.13 2.31
CA ALA A 20 -1.57 4.42 3.48
C ALA A 20 -0.16 4.88 3.84
N HIS A 21 0.73 5.04 2.84
CA HIS A 21 2.03 5.67 3.05
C HIS A 21 1.88 7.11 3.55
N ALA A 22 1.08 7.92 2.86
CA ALA A 22 0.93 9.33 3.19
C ALA A 22 0.37 9.55 4.60
N ALA A 23 -0.54 8.71 5.07
CA ALA A 23 -1.08 8.75 6.43
C ALA A 23 0.04 8.56 7.46
N VAL A 24 0.85 7.51 7.32
CA VAL A 24 1.97 7.24 8.24
C VAL A 24 3.05 8.33 8.14
N ALA A 25 3.35 8.80 6.93
CA ALA A 25 4.30 9.87 6.71
C ALA A 25 3.88 11.16 7.41
N ARG A 26 2.59 11.51 7.31
CA ARG A 26 2.03 12.69 7.96
C ARG A 26 2.09 12.58 9.48
N LEU A 27 1.76 11.41 10.04
CA LEU A 27 1.89 11.15 11.48
C LEU A 27 3.33 11.24 11.99
N ALA A 28 4.29 10.93 11.13
CA ALA A 28 5.72 11.06 11.40
C ALA A 28 6.28 12.48 11.16
N GLY A 29 5.42 13.47 10.87
CA GLY A 29 5.84 14.86 10.64
C GLY A 29 6.49 15.10 9.27
N MET A 30 6.37 14.16 8.33
CA MET A 30 6.83 14.33 6.95
C MET A 30 5.72 15.01 6.12
N THR A 31 6.11 15.62 4.99
CA THR A 31 5.17 16.23 4.04
C THR A 31 5.01 15.29 2.85
N PRO A 32 3.90 14.52 2.79
CA PRO A 32 3.68 13.55 1.73
C PRO A 32 3.19 14.23 0.44
N GLU A 33 3.61 13.69 -0.69
CA GLU A 33 3.15 14.05 -2.04
C GLU A 33 2.71 12.77 -2.75
N ILE A 34 1.51 12.79 -3.33
CA ILE A 34 1.00 11.69 -4.16
C ILE A 34 0.81 12.23 -5.57
N THR A 35 1.52 11.62 -6.52
CA THR A 35 1.39 11.92 -7.94
C THR A 35 0.70 10.77 -8.65
N LEU A 36 -0.38 11.07 -9.37
CA LEU A 36 -1.07 10.09 -10.22
C LEU A 36 -0.60 10.25 -11.66
N LEU A 37 -0.30 9.13 -12.33
CA LEU A 37 0.29 9.10 -13.68
C LEU A 37 1.54 10.01 -13.80
N PRO A 38 2.57 9.82 -12.95
CA PRO A 38 3.80 10.59 -13.06
C PRO A 38 4.48 10.37 -14.41
N GLU A 39 5.09 11.43 -14.95
CA GLU A 39 5.87 11.37 -16.19
C GLU A 39 7.17 10.58 -15.93
N HIS A 40 7.37 9.45 -16.60
CA HIS A 40 8.58 8.61 -16.49
C HIS A 40 8.99 8.04 -17.85
N ALA A 41 10.31 7.86 -18.04
CA ALA A 41 10.90 7.38 -19.30
C ALA A 41 10.79 5.86 -19.55
N SER A 42 10.54 5.04 -18.52
CA SER A 42 10.35 3.58 -18.68
C SER A 42 9.56 2.98 -17.50
N GLY A 43 8.50 2.22 -17.80
CA GLY A 43 7.57 1.67 -16.81
C GLY A 43 6.70 2.79 -16.23
N ILE A 44 5.39 2.77 -16.50
CA ILE A 44 4.47 3.82 -16.07
C ILE A 44 3.88 3.40 -14.73
N PRO A 45 4.40 3.84 -13.56
CA PRO A 45 3.67 3.64 -12.33
C PRO A 45 2.37 4.46 -12.42
N LEU A 46 1.26 3.85 -12.00
CA LEU A 46 -0.04 4.52 -12.02
C LEU A 46 -0.14 5.57 -10.90
N GLY A 47 0.56 5.34 -9.79
CA GLY A 47 0.70 6.26 -8.65
C GLY A 47 2.13 6.28 -8.15
N GLN A 48 2.49 7.38 -7.50
CA GLN A 48 3.78 7.54 -6.85
C GLN A 48 3.58 8.34 -5.56
N PHE A 49 3.85 7.72 -4.43
CA PHE A 49 4.12 8.39 -3.17
C PHE A 49 5.57 8.88 -3.09
N ASP A 50 5.76 10.09 -2.58
CA ASP A 50 7.03 10.59 -2.07
C ASP A 50 6.78 11.39 -0.79
N ALA A 51 7.83 11.65 -0.02
CA ALA A 51 7.80 12.60 1.07
C ALA A 51 9.19 13.15 1.34
N THR A 52 9.29 14.43 1.70
CA THR A 52 10.55 14.99 2.20
C THR A 52 10.90 14.33 3.53
N ILE A 53 12.08 13.70 3.61
CA ILE A 53 12.57 13.00 4.79
C ILE A 53 13.62 13.87 5.51
N PRO A 54 13.34 14.40 6.71
CA PRO A 54 14.35 15.06 7.53
C PRO A 54 15.56 14.14 7.84
N PRO A 55 16.80 14.67 7.89
CA PRO A 55 17.98 13.87 8.25
C PRO A 55 17.90 13.20 9.62
N SER A 56 17.11 13.79 10.54
CA SER A 56 16.86 13.27 11.88
C SER A 56 15.84 12.12 11.92
N THR A 57 15.13 11.85 10.82
CA THR A 57 14.12 10.78 10.79
C THR A 57 14.77 9.43 11.02
N SER A 58 14.21 8.67 11.96
CA SER A 58 14.67 7.31 12.25
C SER A 58 14.41 6.38 11.07
N THR A 59 15.36 5.48 10.79
CA THR A 59 15.19 4.46 9.75
C THR A 59 14.02 3.52 10.03
N SER A 60 13.65 3.33 11.30
CA SER A 60 12.46 2.57 11.68
C SER A 60 11.17 3.25 11.21
N VAL A 61 11.07 4.58 11.32
CA VAL A 61 9.92 5.35 10.84
C VAL A 61 9.78 5.24 9.33
N ILE A 62 10.91 5.33 8.61
CA ILE A 62 10.95 5.16 7.15
C ILE A 62 10.46 3.75 6.76
N ARG A 63 10.91 2.71 7.47
CA ARG A 63 10.44 1.33 7.25
C ARG A 63 8.96 1.17 7.51
N VAL A 64 8.46 1.67 8.64
CA VAL A 64 7.03 1.57 8.98
C VAL A 64 6.18 2.28 7.93
N CYS A 65 6.60 3.46 7.47
CA CYS A 65 5.95 4.17 6.38
C CYS A 65 5.98 3.37 5.07
N ALA A 66 7.13 2.80 4.69
CA ALA A 66 7.27 1.98 3.48
C ALA A 66 6.45 0.67 3.54
N LEU A 67 6.21 0.13 4.73
CA LEU A 67 5.41 -1.08 4.89
C LEU A 67 3.93 -0.80 5.16
N ALA A 68 3.53 0.47 5.29
CA ALA A 68 2.20 0.90 5.73
C ALA A 68 1.01 0.36 4.90
N PRO A 69 1.07 0.22 3.57
CA PRO A 69 -0.06 -0.24 2.78
C PRO A 69 -0.57 -1.62 3.20
N LEU A 70 0.33 -2.52 3.58
CA LEU A 70 -0.03 -3.88 3.99
C LEU A 70 -0.93 -3.90 5.24
N PRO A 71 -0.48 -3.48 6.44
CA PRO A 71 -1.29 -3.54 7.64
C PRO A 71 -2.53 -2.63 7.57
N ILE A 72 -2.44 -1.47 6.89
CA ILE A 72 -3.58 -0.55 6.79
C ILE A 72 -4.68 -1.16 5.90
N ASN A 73 -4.35 -1.66 4.71
CA ASN A 73 -5.37 -2.24 3.83
C ASN A 73 -5.86 -3.61 4.33
N LEU A 74 -5.05 -4.36 5.08
CA LEU A 74 -5.55 -5.53 5.83
C LEU A 74 -6.57 -5.13 6.91
N ALA A 75 -6.32 -4.05 7.65
CA ALA A 75 -7.29 -3.52 8.61
C ALA A 75 -8.58 -3.07 7.92
N VAL A 76 -8.48 -2.48 6.71
CA VAL A 76 -9.65 -2.18 5.86
C VAL A 76 -10.39 -3.46 5.48
N ALA A 77 -9.69 -4.53 5.08
CA ALA A 77 -10.30 -5.82 4.75
C ALA A 77 -11.11 -6.38 5.93
N VAL A 78 -10.52 -6.38 7.13
CA VAL A 78 -11.18 -6.80 8.37
C VAL A 78 -12.40 -5.91 8.65
N GLY A 79 -12.25 -4.59 8.57
CA GLY A 79 -13.36 -3.65 8.79
C GLY A 79 -14.53 -3.91 7.84
N VAL A 80 -14.25 -4.12 6.55
CA VAL A 80 -15.28 -4.45 5.57
C VAL A 80 -15.89 -5.83 5.82
N GLY A 81 -15.07 -6.84 6.15
CA GLY A 81 -15.55 -8.19 6.46
C GLY A 81 -16.43 -8.26 7.71
N THR A 82 -16.23 -7.35 8.69
CA THR A 82 -17.15 -7.23 9.84
C THR A 82 -18.47 -6.53 9.50
N ALA A 83 -18.54 -5.80 8.39
CA ALA A 83 -19.70 -5.01 7.99
C ALA A 83 -20.54 -5.67 6.88
N LEU A 84 -19.98 -6.63 6.14
CA LEU A 84 -20.62 -7.31 5.01
C LEU A 84 -20.67 -8.82 5.25
N PRO A 85 -21.73 -9.52 4.80
CA PRO A 85 -21.73 -10.97 4.71
C PRO A 85 -20.61 -11.46 3.79
N ALA A 86 -19.96 -12.57 4.17
CA ALA A 86 -18.86 -13.16 3.42
C ALA A 86 -19.22 -13.57 1.98
N ASP A 87 -20.48 -13.96 1.74
CA ASP A 87 -21.02 -14.33 0.43
C ASP A 87 -21.54 -13.14 -0.38
N SER A 88 -21.45 -11.92 0.15
CA SER A 88 -21.98 -10.74 -0.53
C SER A 88 -21.22 -10.47 -1.84
N PRO A 89 -21.93 -10.15 -2.94
CA PRO A 89 -21.29 -9.81 -4.21
C PRO A 89 -20.30 -8.64 -4.10
N LEU A 90 -20.56 -7.72 -3.15
CA LEU A 90 -19.67 -6.59 -2.87
C LEU A 90 -18.37 -7.05 -2.21
N ALA A 91 -18.41 -7.96 -1.24
CA ALA A 91 -17.18 -8.52 -0.64
C ALA A 91 -16.32 -9.24 -1.69
N VAL A 92 -16.95 -10.02 -2.57
CA VAL A 92 -16.27 -10.68 -3.69
C VAL A 92 -15.64 -9.67 -4.65
N ALA A 93 -16.33 -8.56 -4.96
CA ALA A 93 -15.79 -7.51 -5.83
C ALA A 93 -14.64 -6.71 -5.18
N LEU A 94 -14.69 -6.50 -3.86
CA LEU A 94 -13.68 -5.76 -3.10
C LEU A 94 -12.41 -6.58 -2.84
N PHE A 95 -12.52 -7.91 -2.77
CA PHE A 95 -11.38 -8.82 -2.56
C PHE A 95 -10.15 -8.50 -3.43
N PRO A 96 -10.23 -8.51 -4.77
CA PRO A 96 -9.05 -8.27 -5.60
C PRO A 96 -8.52 -6.84 -5.47
N LEU A 97 -9.38 -5.87 -5.19
CA LEU A 97 -8.98 -4.47 -5.01
C LEU A 97 -8.19 -4.28 -3.72
N ILE A 98 -8.70 -4.80 -2.60
CA ILE A 98 -8.03 -4.67 -1.30
C ILE A 98 -6.73 -5.49 -1.27
N ALA A 99 -6.72 -6.67 -1.90
CA ALA A 99 -5.50 -7.47 -2.05
C ALA A 99 -4.44 -6.72 -2.88
N TYR A 100 -4.85 -6.05 -3.95
CA TYR A 100 -3.96 -5.19 -4.73
C TYR A 100 -3.42 -4.02 -3.89
N TRP A 101 -4.27 -3.29 -3.16
CA TRP A 101 -3.85 -2.18 -2.32
C TRP A 101 -2.91 -2.60 -1.18
N ALA A 102 -3.12 -3.78 -0.60
CA ALA A 102 -2.31 -4.31 0.49
C ALA A 102 -0.96 -4.89 0.03
N THR A 103 -0.80 -5.20 -1.25
CA THR A 103 0.45 -5.79 -1.76
C THR A 103 1.53 -4.71 -1.86
N LEU A 104 2.68 -4.96 -1.25
CA LEU A 104 3.82 -4.06 -1.31
C LEU A 104 4.46 -4.06 -2.71
N SER A 105 4.74 -2.88 -3.23
CA SER A 105 5.47 -2.68 -4.48
C SER A 105 6.96 -3.00 -4.33
N GLY A 106 7.67 -3.19 -5.44
CA GLY A 106 9.13 -3.33 -5.42
C GLY A 106 9.84 -2.09 -4.83
N GLY A 107 9.25 -0.90 -4.99
CA GLY A 107 9.76 0.35 -4.40
C GLY A 107 9.64 0.35 -2.89
N ASP A 108 8.51 -0.12 -2.35
CA ASP A 108 8.25 -0.23 -0.92
C ASP A 108 9.27 -1.17 -0.27
N VAL A 109 9.47 -2.34 -0.90
CA VAL A 109 10.46 -3.33 -0.47
C VAL A 109 11.87 -2.74 -0.52
N ALA A 110 12.19 -1.94 -1.55
CA ALA A 110 13.49 -1.28 -1.66
C ALA A 110 13.74 -0.29 -0.52
N VAL A 111 12.76 0.56 -0.21
CA VAL A 111 12.85 1.54 0.87
C VAL A 111 12.88 0.85 2.24
N ALA A 112 12.05 -0.17 2.45
CA ALA A 112 12.05 -0.93 3.70
C ALA A 112 13.39 -1.68 3.93
N ALA A 113 13.97 -2.24 2.87
CA ALA A 113 15.25 -2.94 2.94
C ALA A 113 16.43 -1.98 3.15
N ASN A 114 16.39 -0.78 2.55
CA ASN A 114 17.47 0.21 2.67
C ASN A 114 16.93 1.62 3.02
N PRO A 115 16.42 1.82 4.25
CA PRO A 115 15.88 3.10 4.68
C PRO A 115 16.95 4.18 4.83
N VAL A 116 18.22 3.79 4.99
CA VAL A 116 19.35 4.72 5.05
C VAL A 116 19.53 5.42 3.70
N ALA A 117 19.41 4.70 2.58
CA ALA A 117 19.47 5.31 1.25
C ALA A 117 18.36 6.33 1.03
N ALA A 118 17.12 6.00 1.42
CA ALA A 118 15.99 6.94 1.34
C ALA A 118 16.23 8.19 2.18
N ARG A 119 16.67 8.03 3.43
CA ARG A 119 17.03 9.16 4.30
C ARG A 119 18.13 10.04 3.72
N ASN A 120 19.20 9.43 3.20
CA ASN A 120 20.32 10.15 2.60
C ASN A 120 19.91 10.90 1.32
N ALA A 121 18.94 10.36 0.57
CA ALA A 121 18.35 11.03 -0.59
C ALA A 121 17.34 12.13 -0.19
N GLY A 122 16.93 12.19 1.09
CA GLY A 122 15.89 13.09 1.59
C GLY A 122 14.49 12.80 1.02
N ARG A 123 14.29 11.63 0.40
CA ARG A 123 13.08 11.25 -0.33
C ARG A 123 12.76 9.77 -0.16
N PHE A 124 11.50 9.38 -0.38
CA PHE A 124 11.03 7.99 -0.29
C PHE A 124 11.44 7.15 -1.50
N ARG A 125 12.75 7.07 -1.75
CA ARG A 125 13.32 6.32 -2.88
C ARG A 125 14.62 5.63 -2.48
N ALA A 126 14.75 4.37 -2.86
CA ALA A 126 15.97 3.59 -2.67
C ALA A 126 16.39 2.90 -3.98
N PRO A 127 17.68 2.56 -4.15
CA PRO A 127 18.15 1.83 -5.33
C PRO A 127 17.44 0.48 -5.49
N GLY A 128 16.86 0.30 -6.68
CA GLY A 128 16.16 -0.92 -7.08
C GLY A 128 17.12 -2.08 -7.35
N ARG A 129 16.70 -3.30 -7.01
CA ARG A 129 17.34 -4.57 -7.37
C ARG A 129 16.26 -5.53 -7.86
N TRP A 130 16.60 -6.38 -8.81
CA TRP A 130 15.66 -7.33 -9.43
C TRP A 130 14.91 -8.19 -8.40
N TRP A 131 15.56 -8.59 -7.30
CA TRP A 131 14.95 -9.42 -6.26
C TRP A 131 13.81 -8.72 -5.53
N GLN A 132 13.75 -7.38 -5.49
CA GLN A 132 12.69 -6.64 -4.81
C GLN A 132 11.36 -6.74 -5.57
N THR A 133 11.43 -6.73 -6.90
CA THR A 133 10.27 -7.04 -7.76
C THR A 133 9.83 -8.48 -7.56
N VAL A 134 10.78 -9.43 -7.49
CA VAL A 134 10.45 -10.84 -7.20
C VAL A 134 9.81 -11.00 -5.82
N ALA A 135 10.33 -10.33 -4.79
CA ALA A 135 9.76 -10.35 -3.45
C ALA A 135 8.34 -9.77 -3.43
N SER A 136 8.09 -8.66 -4.12
CA SER A 136 6.75 -8.08 -4.30
C SER A 136 5.78 -9.07 -4.96
N LEU A 137 6.20 -9.77 -6.02
CA LEU A 137 5.40 -10.81 -6.66
C LEU A 137 5.12 -12.01 -5.74
N LEU A 138 6.11 -12.42 -4.96
CA LEU A 138 5.97 -13.51 -3.98
C LEU A 138 5.06 -13.13 -2.79
N LEU A 139 4.85 -11.85 -2.53
CA LEU A 139 3.90 -11.38 -1.51
C LEU A 139 2.44 -11.47 -1.99
N VAL A 140 2.17 -11.53 -3.30
CA VAL A 140 0.80 -11.54 -3.82
C VAL A 140 -0.03 -12.72 -3.26
N PRO A 141 0.42 -14.00 -3.32
CA PRO A 141 -0.37 -15.10 -2.79
C PRO A 141 -0.68 -15.00 -1.28
N PRO A 142 0.28 -14.78 -0.36
CA PRO A 142 -0.04 -14.69 1.06
C PRO A 142 -0.89 -13.47 1.41
N VAL A 143 -0.71 -12.32 0.73
CA VAL A 143 -1.56 -11.14 0.93
C VAL A 143 -2.99 -11.42 0.45
N ALA A 144 -3.16 -12.05 -0.71
CA ALA A 144 -4.47 -12.45 -1.20
C ALA A 144 -5.17 -13.41 -0.22
N VAL A 145 -4.46 -14.41 0.31
CA VAL A 145 -5.03 -15.32 1.33
C VAL A 145 -5.43 -14.54 2.58
N ALA A 146 -4.58 -13.64 3.08
CA ALA A 146 -4.89 -12.85 4.27
C ALA A 146 -6.13 -11.95 4.08
N VAL A 147 -6.27 -11.30 2.92
CA VAL A 147 -7.46 -10.50 2.59
C VAL A 147 -8.70 -11.39 2.42
N ALA A 148 -8.58 -12.54 1.74
CA ALA A 148 -9.68 -13.48 1.59
C ALA A 148 -10.19 -13.98 2.94
N VAL A 149 -9.30 -14.34 3.88
CA VAL A 149 -9.69 -14.73 5.24
C VAL A 149 -10.33 -13.57 5.99
N SER A 150 -9.84 -12.34 5.79
CA SER A 150 -10.38 -11.16 6.48
C SER A 150 -11.75 -10.71 5.97
N LEU A 151 -12.10 -11.05 4.72
CA LEU A 151 -13.24 -10.49 4.00
C LEU A 151 -14.31 -11.53 3.63
N LEU A 152 -13.91 -12.77 3.36
CA LEU A 152 -14.74 -13.82 2.77
C LEU A 152 -14.89 -15.05 3.70
N VAL A 153 -14.42 -14.96 4.94
CA VAL A 153 -14.60 -16.00 5.95
C VAL A 153 -15.37 -15.40 7.11
N ASP A 154 -16.51 -16.00 7.43
CA ASP A 154 -17.25 -15.64 8.62
C ASP A 154 -16.40 -15.97 9.85
N LEU A 155 -16.03 -14.95 10.61
CA LEU A 155 -15.41 -15.16 11.91
C LEU A 155 -16.46 -15.76 12.85
N PRO A 156 -16.13 -16.83 13.60
CA PRO A 156 -17.06 -17.36 14.60
C PRO A 156 -17.44 -16.25 15.58
N PRO A 157 -18.69 -16.22 16.07
CA PRO A 157 -19.10 -15.22 17.04
C PRO A 157 -18.17 -15.25 18.27
N PRO A 158 -17.87 -14.10 18.90
CA PRO A 158 -17.06 -14.08 20.10
C PRO A 158 -17.69 -15.01 21.14
N VAL A 159 -16.90 -15.96 21.64
CA VAL A 159 -17.32 -16.84 22.73
C VAL A 159 -17.57 -15.94 23.93
N SER A 160 -18.84 -15.87 24.36
CA SER A 160 -19.19 -15.13 25.57
C SER A 160 -18.55 -15.84 26.78
N PRO A 161 -17.92 -15.10 27.70
CA PRO A 161 -17.31 -15.68 28.90
C PRO A 161 -18.33 -16.31 29.84
#